data_AF-A0A258L3L1-F1
#
_entry.id   AF-A0A258L3L1-F1
#
_cell.length_a   1.000
_cell.length_b   1.000
_cell.length_c   1.000
_cell.angle_alpha   90.00
_cell.angle_beta   90.00
_cell.angle_gamma   90.00
#
_symmetry.space_group_name_H-M   'P 1'
#
loop_
_entity.id
_entity.type
_entity.pdbx_description
1 polymer ?
#
loop_
_entity_poly.entity_id
_entity_poly.type
_entity_poly.pdbx_seq_one_letter_code
_entity_poly.pdbx_strand_id
1 'polypeptide(L)'
;MPNLAKLAARLFAIALVAVIATAHAPAIAEDATAPSPAKFGDLTNPRDAGIRYGQAAGMAAVCLDMKPTSKAEALASAFTGADLEKFNVQAETVLKSWKKTLACAHTADPNPCRLAHQLSCKEAYKEIGPAGSVAPGLIEMSKAQ
;
A
#
# COMPACT_ATOMS: atom_id res chain seq x y z
N MET A 1 51.21 -16.71 -3.75
CA MET A 1 50.04 -17.60 -3.60
C MET A 1 50.47 -18.87 -2.89
N PRO A 2 50.06 -19.10 -1.63
CA PRO A 2 50.03 -20.44 -1.05
C PRO A 2 48.57 -20.91 -0.84
N ASN A 3 48.33 -22.15 -1.25
CA ASN A 3 47.05 -22.87 -1.17
C ASN A 3 46.70 -23.25 0.28
N LEU A 4 45.47 -22.95 0.71
CA LEU A 4 44.87 -23.35 1.99
C LEU A 4 43.64 -24.23 1.71
N ALA A 5 43.88 -25.37 1.08
CA ALA A 5 42.92 -26.46 1.09
C ALA A 5 43.17 -27.31 2.34
N LYS A 6 42.08 -27.62 3.06
CA LYS A 6 41.95 -28.47 4.24
C LYS A 6 42.29 -27.77 5.57
N LEU A 7 41.28 -27.58 6.41
CA LEU A 7 41.14 -28.36 7.64
C LEU A 7 39.88 -27.94 8.42
N ALA A 8 39.18 -28.96 8.92
CA ALA A 8 38.27 -28.93 10.07
C ALA A 8 36.97 -28.10 9.91
N ALA A 9 35.85 -28.71 9.53
CA ALA A 9 35.05 -29.59 10.41
C ALA A 9 34.79 -28.97 11.79
N ARG A 10 33.63 -28.34 11.98
CA ARG A 10 32.92 -28.31 13.27
C ARG A 10 31.42 -28.33 13.05
N LEU A 11 30.92 -29.56 12.90
CA LEU A 11 29.61 -29.98 13.39
C LEU A 11 29.46 -29.51 14.85
N PHE A 12 28.38 -28.82 15.18
CA PHE A 12 27.86 -28.80 16.54
C PHE A 12 26.34 -28.83 16.51
N ALA A 13 25.83 -30.05 16.72
CA ALA A 13 24.47 -30.32 17.15
C ALA A 13 24.33 -29.98 18.63
N ILE A 14 23.32 -29.20 19.01
CA ILE A 14 22.85 -29.02 20.38
C ILE A 14 21.33 -28.90 20.26
N ALA A 15 20.61 -30.01 20.40
CA ALA A 15 20.09 -30.58 21.65
C ALA A 15 18.80 -29.89 22.11
N LEU A 16 17.74 -30.68 21.97
CA LEU A 16 16.40 -30.61 22.54
C LEU A 16 16.36 -30.02 23.96
N VAL A 17 15.54 -29.01 24.20
CA VAL A 17 14.97 -28.73 25.52
C VAL A 17 13.49 -28.37 25.33
N ALA A 18 12.63 -29.35 25.60
CA ALA A 18 11.22 -29.15 25.84
C ALA A 18 11.04 -28.68 27.29
N VAL A 19 10.48 -27.49 27.50
CA VAL A 19 9.92 -27.08 28.79
C VAL A 19 8.45 -26.76 28.57
N ILE A 20 7.62 -27.67 29.08
CA ILE A 20 6.20 -27.49 29.28
C ILE A 20 6.07 -26.64 30.55
N ALA A 21 5.62 -25.40 30.41
CA ALA A 21 5.18 -24.58 31.54
C ALA A 21 3.75 -24.11 31.25
N THR A 22 2.81 -24.82 31.85
CA THR A 22 1.42 -24.41 32.01
C THR A 22 1.36 -23.15 32.88
N ALA A 23 1.16 -22.00 32.26
CA ALA A 23 0.77 -20.77 32.95
C ALA A 23 -0.67 -20.44 32.58
N HIS A 24 -1.59 -20.77 33.48
CA HIS A 24 -2.90 -20.13 33.51
C HIS A 24 -2.71 -18.68 33.93
N ALA A 25 -2.92 -17.76 33.00
CA ALA A 25 -3.02 -16.33 33.25
C ALA A 25 -4.47 -15.88 32.95
N PRO A 26 -4.99 -14.89 33.70
CA PRO A 26 -6.41 -14.57 33.74
C PRO A 26 -6.86 -13.96 32.42
N ALA A 27 -8.07 -14.34 31.98
CA ALA A 27 -8.77 -13.69 30.88
C ALA A 27 -9.07 -12.23 31.27
N ILE A 28 -8.20 -11.31 30.84
CA ILE A 28 -8.51 -9.88 30.81
C ILE A 28 -9.10 -9.60 29.43
N ALA A 29 -10.38 -9.21 29.48
CA ALA A 29 -11.13 -8.29 28.63
C ALA A 29 -10.76 -8.21 27.14
N GLU A 30 -11.80 -8.29 26.31
CA GLU A 30 -11.80 -7.93 24.88
C GLU A 30 -11.07 -6.60 24.67
N ASP A 31 -9.80 -6.70 24.34
CA ASP A 31 -9.05 -5.64 23.70
C ASP A 31 -9.67 -5.51 22.32
N ALA A 32 -10.40 -4.41 22.12
CA ALA A 32 -10.72 -3.90 20.81
C ALA A 32 -9.39 -3.67 20.10
N THR A 33 -8.86 -4.73 19.49
CA THR A 33 -7.65 -4.71 18.69
C THR A 33 -7.94 -3.72 17.59
N ALA A 34 -7.40 -2.52 17.76
CA ALA A 34 -7.27 -1.56 16.67
C ALA A 34 -6.74 -2.33 15.48
N PRO A 35 -7.36 -2.19 14.28
CA PRO A 35 -6.94 -2.93 13.11
C PRO A 35 -5.43 -2.78 12.99
N SER A 36 -4.73 -3.92 13.10
CA SER A 36 -3.28 -3.96 13.04
C SER A 36 -2.87 -3.21 11.77
N PRO A 37 -2.01 -2.17 11.84
CA PRO A 37 -1.69 -1.36 10.68
C PRO A 37 -1.25 -2.31 9.57
N ALA A 38 -1.98 -2.28 8.45
CA ALA A 38 -1.75 -3.24 7.39
C ALA A 38 -0.26 -3.17 7.02
N LYS A 39 0.41 -4.31 6.88
CA LYS A 39 1.82 -4.30 6.48
C LYS A 39 1.89 -3.80 5.04
N PHE A 40 2.26 -2.55 4.84
CA PHE A 40 2.33 -1.89 3.52
C PHE A 40 3.57 -2.29 2.72
N GLY A 41 3.99 -3.57 2.75
CA GLY A 41 5.25 -3.97 2.11
C GLY A 41 6.39 -2.98 2.41
N ASP A 42 7.04 -2.50 1.34
CA ASP A 42 8.14 -1.53 1.39
C ASP A 42 7.69 -0.04 1.53
N LEU A 43 6.38 0.26 1.60
CA LEU A 43 5.86 1.64 1.73
C LEU A 43 5.92 2.14 3.18
N THR A 44 7.11 2.05 3.78
CA THR A 44 7.41 2.61 5.11
C THR A 44 7.80 4.09 5.04
N ASN A 45 8.16 4.59 3.85
CA ASN A 45 8.43 6.00 3.62
C ASN A 45 7.12 6.79 3.51
N PRO A 46 6.86 7.78 4.39
CA PRO A 46 5.62 8.56 4.38
C PRO A 46 5.37 9.29 3.05
N ARG A 47 6.45 9.74 2.39
CA ARG A 47 6.37 10.42 1.09
C ARG A 47 5.79 9.50 0.03
N ASP A 48 6.36 8.31 -0.12
CA ASP A 48 5.98 7.37 -1.18
C ASP A 48 4.61 6.74 -0.88
N ALA A 49 4.33 6.46 0.40
CA ALA A 49 3.00 6.07 0.86
C ALA A 49 1.94 7.13 0.50
N GLY A 50 2.23 8.42 0.74
CA GLY A 50 1.35 9.53 0.40
C GLY A 50 1.08 9.61 -1.10
N ILE A 51 2.10 9.41 -1.94
CA ILE A 51 1.93 9.36 -3.41
C ILE A 51 0.95 8.26 -3.82
N ARG A 52 1.11 7.05 -3.28
CA ARG A 52 0.25 5.90 -3.63
C ARG A 52 -1.16 6.04 -3.08
N TYR A 53 -1.32 6.60 -1.89
CA TYR A 53 -2.63 6.96 -1.36
C TYR A 53 -3.32 8.02 -2.23
N GLY A 54 -2.61 9.09 -2.59
CA GLY A 54 -3.13 10.13 -3.48
C GLY A 54 -3.51 9.62 -4.86
N GLN A 55 -2.77 8.63 -5.39
CA GLN A 55 -3.09 7.92 -6.62
C GLN A 55 -4.40 7.13 -6.50
N ALA A 56 -4.60 6.37 -5.41
CA ALA A 56 -5.84 5.64 -5.16
C ALA A 56 -7.04 6.59 -5.01
N ALA A 57 -6.89 7.67 -4.22
CA ALA A 57 -7.93 8.69 -4.08
C ALA A 57 -8.24 9.39 -5.41
N GLY A 58 -7.22 9.67 -6.22
CA GLY A 58 -7.36 10.25 -7.54
C GLY A 58 -8.11 9.33 -8.51
N MET A 59 -7.77 8.04 -8.52
CA MET A 59 -8.49 7.05 -9.31
C MET A 59 -9.96 6.96 -8.90
N ALA A 60 -10.26 6.91 -7.61
CA ALA A 60 -11.65 6.88 -7.13
C ALA A 60 -12.47 8.12 -7.52
N ALA A 61 -11.80 9.28 -7.69
CA ALA A 61 -12.45 10.52 -8.07
C ALA A 61 -12.63 10.69 -9.59
N VAL A 62 -11.78 10.05 -10.41
CA VAL A 62 -11.69 10.32 -11.86
C VAL A 62 -12.06 9.11 -12.71
N CYS A 63 -11.72 7.90 -12.27
CA CYS A 63 -11.93 6.68 -13.01
C CYS A 63 -13.29 6.08 -12.66
N LEU A 64 -14.03 5.65 -13.69
CA LEU A 64 -15.34 5.05 -13.53
C LEU A 64 -15.25 3.76 -12.69
N ASP A 65 -16.21 3.58 -11.79
CA ASP A 65 -16.39 2.37 -10.97
C ASP A 65 -15.16 1.94 -10.17
N MET A 66 -14.31 2.89 -9.74
CA MET A 66 -13.17 2.60 -8.88
C MET A 66 -13.43 3.08 -7.46
N LYS A 67 -13.02 2.29 -6.46
CA LYS A 67 -13.10 2.68 -5.05
C LYS A 67 -11.83 2.29 -4.28
N PRO A 68 -11.43 3.07 -3.27
CA PRO A 68 -10.34 2.68 -2.37
C PRO A 68 -10.74 1.43 -1.58
N THR A 69 -9.75 0.61 -1.24
CA THR A 69 -9.94 -0.54 -0.34
C THR A 69 -9.65 -0.15 1.10
N SER A 70 -9.95 -1.04 2.05
CA SER A 70 -9.52 -0.91 3.45
C SER A 70 -8.01 -0.81 3.61
N LYS A 71 -7.22 -1.30 2.64
CA LYS A 71 -5.76 -1.16 2.65
C LYS A 71 -5.34 0.29 2.40
N ALA A 72 -6.05 1.04 1.56
CA ALA A 72 -5.79 2.46 1.37
C ALA A 72 -6.10 3.27 2.64
N GLU A 73 -7.20 2.94 3.33
CA GLU A 73 -7.57 3.57 4.60
C GLU A 73 -6.52 3.31 5.68
N ALA A 74 -6.11 2.04 5.83
CA ALA A 74 -5.08 1.67 6.79
C ALA A 74 -3.74 2.39 6.50
N LEU A 75 -3.42 2.67 5.23
CA LEU A 75 -2.18 3.35 4.83
C LEU A 75 -2.14 4.78 5.36
N ALA A 76 -3.28 5.49 5.35
CA ALA A 76 -3.38 6.82 5.91
C ALA A 76 -3.26 6.82 7.44
N SER A 77 -3.79 5.78 8.11
CA SER A 77 -3.71 5.64 9.57
C SER A 77 -2.35 5.17 10.11
N ALA A 78 -1.41 4.81 9.22
CA ALA A 78 -0.10 4.28 9.61
C ALA A 78 0.92 5.34 10.06
N PHE A 79 0.68 6.60 9.73
CA PHE A 79 1.60 7.71 9.99
C PHE A 79 1.02 8.67 11.00
N THR A 80 1.89 9.33 11.78
CA THR A 80 1.50 10.33 12.78
C THR A 80 2.50 11.48 12.79
N GLY A 81 2.12 12.61 13.42
CA GLY A 81 3.01 13.76 13.59
C GLY A 81 3.61 14.29 12.27
N ALA A 82 4.90 14.56 12.26
CA ALA A 82 5.61 15.10 11.10
C ALA A 82 5.59 14.17 9.88
N ASP A 83 5.50 12.87 10.09
CA ASP A 83 5.44 11.90 8.98
C ASP A 83 4.03 11.87 8.37
N LEU A 84 2.98 12.04 9.17
CA LEU A 84 1.62 12.24 8.65
C LEU A 84 1.52 13.52 7.82
N GLU A 85 2.21 14.60 8.24
CA GLU A 85 2.26 15.84 7.45
C GLU A 85 2.90 15.61 6.08
N LYS A 86 4.07 14.93 6.03
CA LYS A 86 4.74 14.58 4.76
C LYS A 86 3.86 13.71 3.88
N PHE A 87 3.20 12.71 4.48
CA PHE A 87 2.25 11.84 3.79
C PHE A 87 1.12 12.67 3.15
N ASN A 88 0.47 13.52 3.94
CA ASN A 88 -0.66 14.34 3.49
C ASN A 88 -0.26 15.29 2.37
N VAL A 89 0.88 15.97 2.48
CA VAL A 89 1.38 16.88 1.43
C VAL A 89 1.51 16.15 0.09
N GLN A 90 2.06 14.93 0.07
CA GLN A 90 2.20 14.18 -1.17
C GLN A 90 0.85 13.66 -1.68
N ALA A 91 0.01 13.13 -0.79
CA ALA A 91 -1.33 12.66 -1.12
C ALA A 91 -2.16 13.76 -1.79
N GLU A 92 -2.18 14.95 -1.19
CA GLU A 92 -2.90 16.11 -1.72
C GLU A 92 -2.33 16.59 -3.05
N THR A 93 -0.99 16.63 -3.18
CA THR A 93 -0.33 17.04 -4.43
C THR A 93 -0.72 16.14 -5.60
N VAL A 94 -0.70 14.82 -5.39
CA VAL A 94 -1.10 13.84 -6.41
C VAL A 94 -2.60 13.93 -6.68
N LEU A 95 -3.44 13.93 -5.65
CA LEU A 95 -4.90 14.04 -5.81
C LEU A 95 -5.31 15.31 -6.56
N LYS A 96 -4.69 16.44 -6.25
CA LYS A 96 -4.93 17.70 -6.96
C LYS A 96 -4.59 17.58 -8.44
N SER A 97 -3.51 16.87 -8.78
CA SER A 97 -3.11 16.62 -10.16
C SER A 97 -4.13 15.75 -10.91
N TRP A 98 -4.66 14.71 -10.26
CA TRP A 98 -5.78 13.93 -10.80
C TRP A 98 -7.03 14.77 -11.02
N LYS A 99 -7.45 15.56 -10.03
CA LYS A 99 -8.65 16.41 -10.15
C LYS A 99 -8.56 17.43 -11.29
N LYS A 100 -7.35 17.91 -11.62
CA LYS A 100 -7.15 18.81 -12.77
C LYS A 100 -7.51 18.16 -14.10
N THR A 101 -7.40 16.83 -14.22
CA THR A 101 -7.70 16.16 -15.49
C THR A 101 -9.20 16.24 -15.80
N LEU A 102 -10.07 16.27 -14.78
CA LEU A 102 -11.52 16.43 -14.96
C LEU A 102 -11.92 17.67 -15.78
N ALA A 103 -11.16 18.78 -15.68
CA ALA A 103 -11.44 19.99 -16.46
C ALA A 103 -11.29 19.78 -17.98
N CYS A 104 -10.53 18.76 -18.39
CA CYS A 104 -10.26 18.42 -19.78
C CYS A 104 -11.42 17.61 -20.42
N ALA A 105 -12.29 16.99 -19.61
CA ALA A 105 -13.31 16.05 -20.08
C ALA A 105 -14.46 16.67 -20.91
N HIS A 106 -14.62 18.00 -20.90
CA HIS A 106 -15.77 18.69 -21.52
C HIS A 106 -15.60 19.07 -23.01
N THR A 107 -14.57 18.57 -23.70
CA THR A 107 -14.34 18.90 -25.12
C THR A 107 -15.16 18.00 -26.07
N ALA A 108 -15.59 18.56 -27.20
CA ALA A 108 -16.32 17.84 -28.24
C ALA A 108 -15.45 16.74 -28.88
N ASP A 109 -16.08 15.66 -29.37
CA ASP A 109 -15.35 14.56 -29.96
C ASP A 109 -14.70 14.92 -31.31
N PRO A 110 -13.50 14.37 -31.63
CA PRO A 110 -12.71 13.44 -30.80
C PRO A 110 -12.08 14.12 -29.58
N ASN A 111 -12.35 13.57 -28.39
CA ASN A 111 -11.89 14.15 -27.12
C ASN A 111 -10.58 13.48 -26.65
N PRO A 112 -9.40 14.09 -26.89
CA PRO A 112 -8.11 13.53 -26.50
C PRO A 112 -7.96 13.39 -24.98
N CYS A 113 -8.66 14.22 -24.21
CA CYS A 113 -8.65 14.15 -22.75
C CYS A 113 -9.31 12.87 -22.25
N ARG A 114 -10.43 12.45 -22.85
CA ARG A 114 -11.10 11.19 -22.53
C ARG A 114 -10.16 10.00 -22.75
N LEU A 115 -9.42 10.00 -23.85
CA LEU A 115 -8.42 8.95 -24.12
C LEU A 115 -7.29 8.97 -23.09
N ALA A 116 -6.75 10.16 -22.77
CA ALA A 116 -5.73 10.32 -21.75
C ALA A 116 -6.21 9.81 -20.38
N HIS A 117 -7.45 10.10 -19.98
CA HIS A 117 -8.03 9.59 -18.72
C HIS A 117 -8.08 8.08 -18.69
N GLN A 118 -8.58 7.44 -19.75
CA GLN A 118 -8.65 5.98 -19.83
C GLN A 118 -7.26 5.34 -19.72
N LEU A 119 -6.27 5.92 -20.38
CA LEU A 119 -4.88 5.45 -20.29
C LEU A 119 -4.30 5.65 -18.89
N SER A 120 -4.48 6.83 -18.28
CA SER A 120 -4.03 7.10 -16.91
C SER A 120 -4.67 6.15 -15.91
N CYS A 121 -5.99 5.93 -15.99
CA CYS A 121 -6.70 4.97 -15.14
C CYS A 121 -6.16 3.55 -15.32
N LYS A 122 -5.93 3.11 -16.56
CA LYS A 122 -5.39 1.78 -16.87
C LYS A 122 -3.99 1.58 -16.30
N GLU A 123 -3.07 2.53 -16.51
CA GLU A 123 -1.71 2.41 -16.00
C GLU A 123 -1.67 2.48 -14.47
N ALA A 124 -2.45 3.38 -13.86
CA ALA A 124 -2.54 3.44 -12.40
C ALA A 124 -3.13 2.14 -11.81
N TYR A 125 -4.13 1.53 -12.45
CA TYR A 125 -4.68 0.25 -12.01
C TYR A 125 -3.64 -0.88 -12.06
N LYS A 126 -2.72 -0.88 -13.03
CA LYS A 126 -1.60 -1.85 -13.05
C LYS A 126 -0.60 -1.66 -11.92
N GLU A 127 -0.48 -0.46 -11.36
CA GLU A 127 0.44 -0.18 -10.26
C GLU A 127 -0.19 -0.50 -8.90
N ILE A 128 -1.47 -0.15 -8.72
CA ILE A 128 -2.12 -0.13 -7.40
C ILE A 128 -3.41 -0.93 -7.28
N GLY A 129 -3.88 -1.54 -8.37
CA GLY A 129 -5.01 -2.47 -8.36
C GLY A 129 -4.69 -3.76 -7.62
N PRO A 130 -5.62 -4.73 -7.54
CA PRO A 130 -5.45 -5.95 -6.72
C PRO A 130 -4.16 -6.74 -7.03
N ALA A 131 -3.78 -6.82 -8.30
CA ALA A 131 -2.54 -7.45 -8.77
C ALA A 131 -1.46 -6.41 -9.14
N GLY A 132 -1.50 -5.24 -8.51
CA GLY A 132 -0.64 -4.11 -8.83
C GLY A 132 0.85 -4.38 -8.59
N SER A 133 1.72 -3.84 -9.43
CA SER A 133 3.17 -4.08 -9.36
C SER A 133 3.90 -3.27 -8.28
N VAL A 134 3.31 -2.16 -7.81
CA VAL A 134 3.99 -1.23 -6.89
C VAL A 134 3.34 -1.23 -5.51
N ALA A 135 2.02 -1.01 -5.46
CA ALA A 135 1.27 -0.95 -4.22
C ALA A 135 -0.03 -1.73 -4.36
N PRO A 136 0.03 -3.07 -4.44
CA PRO A 136 -1.13 -3.90 -4.79
C PRO A 136 -2.28 -3.72 -3.81
N GLY A 137 -3.49 -3.62 -4.34
CA GLY A 137 -4.74 -3.66 -3.61
C GLY A 137 -5.12 -2.36 -2.89
N LEU A 138 -4.62 -1.20 -3.31
CA LEU A 138 -5.09 0.09 -2.77
C LEU A 138 -6.39 0.56 -3.42
N ILE A 139 -6.65 0.12 -4.65
CA ILE A 139 -7.89 0.40 -5.37
C ILE A 139 -8.48 -0.92 -5.88
N GLU A 140 -9.81 -0.97 -6.00
CA GLU A 140 -10.52 -2.04 -6.67
C GLU A 140 -11.67 -1.49 -7.50
N MET A 141 -12.17 -2.31 -8.42
CA MET A 141 -13.44 -2.01 -9.07
C MET A 141 -14.56 -2.13 -8.03
N SER A 142 -15.40 -1.10 -7.95
CA SER A 142 -16.71 -1.20 -7.33
C SER A 142 -17.45 -2.34 -8.02
N LYS A 143 -17.96 -3.32 -7.25
CA LYS A 143 -18.77 -4.40 -7.82
C LYS A 143 -19.78 -3.79 -8.78
N ALA A 144 -19.76 -4.22 -10.05
CA ALA A 144 -20.85 -3.97 -10.96
C ALA A 144 -22.13 -4.43 -10.24
N GLN A 145 -23.07 -3.51 -10.05
CA GLN A 145 -24.43 -3.90 -9.65
C GLN A 145 -25.03 -4.81 -10.72
#